data_AF-A0A1W6AAH9-F1
#
_entry.id   AF-A0A1W6AAH9-F1
#
_cell.length_a   1.000
_cell.length_b   1.000
_cell.length_c   1.000
_cell.angle_alpha   90.00
_cell.angle_beta   90.00
_cell.angle_gamma   90.00
#
_symmetry.space_group_name_H-M   'P 1'
#
loop_
_entity.id
_entity.type
_entity.pdbx_description
1 polymer ?
#
loop_
_entity_poly.entity_id
_entity_poly.type
_entity_poly.pdbx_seq_one_letter_code
_entity_poly.pdbx_strand_id
1 'polypeptide(L)'
;MNLAKFPRKKYTESYTPIEKLNNFSEVLGGPTIYFKRDDLLGLTAGGNKTRKLEFLVADAQEKGADTLITAGGIQSNHCRLTLAAAVKEKMKCILVLEEGLEPEEKPDFNGNYFLYHLLGAENVIVVPNGTDLMEEMHKVAKEVSKKGNTPYVIPVGGSACPDKDTLSSW
;
A
#
# COMPACT_ATOMS: atom_id res chain seq x y z
N MET A 1 -6.81 -23.14 -11.51
CA MET A 1 -6.72 -21.67 -11.42
C MET A 1 -5.35 -21.25 -11.93
N ASN A 2 -5.27 -20.38 -12.94
CA ASN A 2 -3.99 -19.88 -13.49
C ASN A 2 -3.78 -18.42 -13.09
N LEU A 3 -2.87 -18.17 -12.13
CA LEU A 3 -2.53 -16.82 -11.67
C LEU A 3 -1.55 -16.09 -12.60
N ALA A 4 -0.87 -16.79 -13.49
CA ALA A 4 0.11 -16.20 -14.40
C ALA A 4 -0.54 -15.34 -15.50
N LYS A 5 -1.87 -15.42 -15.65
CA LYS A 5 -2.63 -14.59 -16.61
C LYS A 5 -2.80 -13.14 -16.16
N PHE A 6 -2.60 -12.84 -14.87
CA PHE A 6 -2.74 -11.48 -14.35
C PHE A 6 -1.40 -10.75 -14.40
N PRO A 7 -1.38 -9.49 -14.84
CA PRO A 7 -0.17 -8.69 -14.84
C PRO A 7 0.33 -8.52 -13.41
N ARG A 8 1.66 -8.63 -13.24
CA ARG A 8 2.30 -8.61 -11.93
C ARG A 8 3.67 -7.97 -12.02
N LYS A 9 3.91 -6.94 -11.21
CA LYS A 9 5.24 -6.43 -10.90
C LYS A 9 5.95 -7.34 -9.91
N LYS A 10 7.27 -7.46 -10.03
CA LYS A 10 8.06 -8.22 -9.06
C LYS A 10 8.88 -7.24 -8.24
N TYR A 11 8.53 -7.12 -6.97
CA TYR A 11 9.28 -6.31 -6.02
C TYR A 11 10.19 -7.15 -5.14
N THR A 12 9.96 -8.46 -5.07
CA THR A 12 10.84 -9.43 -4.40
C THR A 12 11.26 -10.50 -5.41
N GLU A 13 12.56 -10.63 -5.66
CA GLU A 13 13.10 -11.57 -6.66
C GLU A 13 12.93 -13.03 -6.26
N SER A 14 12.90 -13.33 -4.95
CA SER A 14 12.87 -14.68 -4.41
C SER A 14 11.69 -14.93 -3.48
N TYR A 15 11.46 -16.21 -3.18
CA TYR A 15 10.53 -16.60 -2.12
C TYR A 15 11.11 -16.21 -0.76
N THR A 16 10.32 -15.52 0.06
CA THR A 16 10.73 -15.23 1.43
C THR A 16 10.83 -16.53 2.26
N PRO A 17 11.79 -16.64 3.18
CA PRO A 17 12.08 -17.88 3.88
C PRO A 17 10.92 -18.32 4.79
N ILE A 18 10.90 -19.62 5.10
CA ILE A 18 10.10 -20.22 6.17
C ILE A 18 11.08 -20.62 7.26
N GLU A 19 10.97 -19.99 8.42
CA GLU A 19 11.88 -20.20 9.55
C GLU A 19 11.18 -20.99 10.65
N LYS A 20 11.83 -22.04 11.15
CA LYS A 20 11.36 -22.80 12.29
C LYS A 20 11.72 -22.05 13.58
N LEU A 21 10.74 -21.79 14.43
CA LEU A 21 10.97 -21.12 15.72
C LEU A 21 11.19 -22.16 16.81
N ASN A 22 12.40 -22.73 16.89
CA ASN A 22 12.74 -23.81 17.82
C ASN A 22 12.44 -23.42 19.28
N ASN A 23 13.03 -22.34 19.76
CA ASN A 23 12.86 -21.90 21.16
C ASN A 23 11.38 -21.60 21.50
N PHE A 24 10.63 -21.00 20.56
CA PHE A 24 9.21 -20.71 20.79
C PHE A 24 8.35 -21.97 20.82
N SER A 25 8.67 -22.95 19.95
CA SER A 25 8.00 -24.25 19.92
C SER A 25 8.25 -25.02 21.22
N GLU A 26 9.49 -24.98 21.74
CA GLU A 26 9.86 -25.61 23.01
C GLU A 26 9.13 -24.97 24.20
N VAL A 27 9.10 -23.64 24.28
CA VAL A 27 8.40 -22.91 25.36
C VAL A 27 6.90 -23.23 25.37
N LEU A 28 6.27 -23.40 24.21
CA LEU A 28 4.86 -23.75 24.11
C LEU A 28 4.57 -25.21 24.49
N GLY A 29 5.57 -26.10 24.47
CA GLY A 29 5.42 -27.52 24.79
C GLY A 29 4.43 -28.28 23.90
N GLY A 30 4.10 -27.74 22.72
CA GLY A 30 3.02 -28.23 21.87
C GLY A 30 3.40 -28.25 20.39
N PRO A 31 2.72 -27.47 19.52
CA PRO A 31 2.96 -27.53 18.08
C PRO A 31 4.34 -27.03 17.69
N THR A 32 4.86 -27.54 16.57
CA THR A 32 6.03 -26.93 15.92
C THR A 32 5.60 -25.68 15.16
N ILE A 33 6.15 -24.52 15.54
CA ILE A 33 5.84 -23.23 14.96
C ILE A 33 6.83 -22.85 13.85
N TYR A 34 6.29 -22.35 12.74
CA TYR A 34 7.05 -21.79 11.62
C TYR A 34 6.56 -20.39 11.28
N PHE A 35 7.48 -19.53 10.83
CA PHE A 35 7.20 -18.19 10.33
C PHE A 35 7.54 -18.06 8.85
N LYS A 36 6.55 -17.63 8.06
CA LYS A 36 6.78 -17.15 6.69
C LYS A 36 7.18 -15.68 6.75
N ARG A 37 8.42 -15.38 6.39
CA ARG A 37 9.05 -14.05 6.57
C ARG A 37 8.64 -13.02 5.52
N ASP A 38 7.34 -12.73 5.42
CA ASP A 38 6.82 -11.72 4.48
C ASP A 38 7.22 -10.29 4.85
N ASP A 39 7.77 -10.07 6.04
CA ASP A 39 8.49 -8.83 6.39
C ASP A 39 9.73 -8.60 5.52
N LEU A 40 10.34 -9.64 4.97
CA LEU A 40 11.51 -9.57 4.06
C LEU A 40 11.12 -9.38 2.58
N LEU A 41 9.86 -9.08 2.30
CA LEU A 41 9.47 -8.70 0.95
C LEU A 41 10.13 -7.36 0.55
N GLY A 42 10.25 -7.10 -0.75
CA GLY A 42 10.84 -5.87 -1.25
C GLY A 42 10.01 -4.61 -0.99
N LEU A 43 10.47 -3.50 -1.57
CA LEU A 43 10.10 -2.11 -1.24
C LEU A 43 10.66 -1.67 0.13
N THR A 44 10.33 -0.45 0.57
CA THR A 44 10.85 0.11 1.82
C THR A 44 10.41 -0.73 3.01
N ALA A 45 11.33 -1.50 3.59
CA ALA A 45 11.13 -2.38 4.76
C ALA A 45 10.00 -3.43 4.64
N GLY A 46 9.62 -3.80 3.41
CA GLY A 46 8.81 -4.99 3.13
C GLY A 46 7.45 -5.09 3.81
N GLY A 47 6.90 -6.30 3.82
CA GLY A 47 5.62 -6.63 4.44
C GLY A 47 4.59 -7.22 3.49
N ASN A 48 3.56 -7.87 4.06
CA ASN A 48 2.56 -8.62 3.31
C ASN A 48 1.85 -7.84 2.19
N LYS A 49 1.69 -6.52 2.36
CA LYS A 49 1.02 -5.64 1.38
C LYS A 49 1.80 -5.50 0.08
N THR A 50 3.12 -5.73 0.09
CA THR A 50 3.94 -5.77 -1.13
C THR A 50 3.37 -6.79 -2.13
N ARG A 51 2.95 -7.98 -1.68
CA ARG A 51 2.37 -9.01 -2.58
C ARG A 51 1.11 -8.55 -3.30
N LYS A 52 0.28 -7.73 -2.64
CA LYS A 52 -0.95 -7.19 -3.23
C LYS A 52 -0.64 -6.08 -4.23
N LEU A 53 0.28 -5.19 -3.86
CA LEU A 53 0.71 -4.07 -4.69
C LEU A 53 1.36 -4.50 -6.00
N GLU A 54 2.00 -5.67 -6.03
CA GLU A 54 2.53 -6.25 -7.26
C GLU A 54 1.49 -6.38 -8.37
N PHE A 55 0.23 -6.69 -8.04
CA PHE A 55 -0.86 -6.77 -9.02
C PHE A 55 -1.53 -5.42 -9.25
N LEU A 56 -1.81 -4.68 -8.17
CA LEU A 56 -2.51 -3.39 -8.26
C LEU A 56 -1.71 -2.35 -9.05
N VAL A 57 -0.39 -2.31 -8.86
CA VAL A 57 0.47 -1.37 -9.59
C VAL A 57 0.62 -1.80 -11.06
N ALA A 58 0.57 -3.10 -11.35
CA ALA A 58 0.57 -3.59 -12.72
C ALA A 58 -0.72 -3.18 -13.45
N ASP A 59 -1.89 -3.35 -12.81
CA ASP A 59 -3.19 -2.89 -13.32
C ASP A 59 -3.23 -1.36 -13.51
N ALA A 60 -2.66 -0.61 -12.56
CA ALA A 60 -2.57 0.85 -12.68
C ALA A 60 -1.78 1.28 -13.92
N GLN A 61 -0.64 0.62 -14.21
CA GLN A 61 0.14 0.92 -15.39
C GLN A 61 -0.54 0.50 -16.70
N GLU A 62 -1.24 -0.64 -16.72
CA GLU A 62 -2.02 -1.05 -17.90
C GLU A 62 -3.13 -0.04 -18.22
N LYS A 63 -3.72 0.56 -17.19
CA LYS A 63 -4.71 1.64 -17.32
C LYS A 63 -4.11 3.02 -17.61
N GLY A 64 -2.78 3.12 -17.77
CA GLY A 64 -2.09 4.37 -18.06
C GLY A 64 -2.08 5.36 -16.90
N ALA A 65 -2.24 4.88 -15.66
CA ALA A 65 -2.16 5.74 -14.49
C ALA A 65 -0.75 6.32 -14.33
N ASP A 66 -0.68 7.57 -13.87
CA ASP A 66 0.56 8.26 -13.54
C ASP A 66 0.66 8.60 -12.03
N THR A 67 -0.46 8.48 -11.30
CA THR A 67 -0.60 8.90 -9.90
C THR A 67 -1.34 7.85 -9.10
N LEU A 68 -0.69 7.27 -8.09
CA LEU A 68 -1.34 6.37 -7.12
C LEU A 68 -1.92 7.18 -5.95
N ILE A 69 -3.14 6.87 -5.56
CA ILE A 69 -3.81 7.47 -4.40
C ILE A 69 -4.17 6.36 -3.42
N THR A 70 -3.78 6.48 -2.16
CA THR A 70 -4.12 5.49 -1.13
C THR A 70 -4.35 6.18 0.21
N ALA A 71 -4.99 5.46 1.13
CA ALA A 71 -5.24 5.95 2.47
C ALA A 71 -4.85 4.96 3.58
N GLY A 72 -4.78 5.48 4.81
CA GLY A 72 -4.58 4.72 6.04
C GLY A 72 -4.23 5.64 7.21
N GLY A 73 -3.93 5.09 8.39
CA GLY A 73 -3.43 5.91 9.49
C GLY A 73 -2.03 6.48 9.23
N ILE A 74 -1.60 7.44 10.04
CA ILE A 74 -0.27 8.07 9.96
C ILE A 74 0.88 7.05 9.84
N GLN A 75 0.86 6.01 10.67
CA GLN A 75 1.88 4.96 10.66
C GLN A 75 1.56 3.76 9.74
N SER A 76 0.74 3.96 8.71
CA SER A 76 0.30 2.90 7.79
C SER A 76 1.45 2.30 6.96
N ASN A 77 1.76 1.03 7.24
CA ASN A 77 2.66 0.24 6.38
C ASN A 77 2.13 0.13 4.94
N HIS A 78 0.82 0.24 4.72
CA HIS A 78 0.25 0.22 3.37
C HIS A 78 0.64 1.47 2.60
N CYS A 79 0.45 2.66 3.18
CA CYS A 79 0.82 3.93 2.57
C CYS A 79 2.32 3.95 2.23
N ARG A 80 3.17 3.49 3.16
CA ARG A 80 4.63 3.41 2.92
C ARG A 80 4.94 2.56 1.70
N LEU A 81 4.36 1.37 1.62
CA LEU A 81 4.66 0.43 0.55
C LEU A 81 4.06 0.88 -0.79
N THR A 82 2.87 1.49 -0.79
CA THR A 82 2.29 2.08 -2.01
C THR A 82 3.16 3.20 -2.55
N LEU A 83 3.63 4.11 -1.68
CA LEU A 83 4.56 5.18 -2.06
C LEU A 83 5.87 4.60 -2.61
N ALA A 84 6.46 3.63 -1.93
CA ALA A 84 7.70 2.99 -2.37
C ALA A 84 7.54 2.32 -3.75
N ALA A 85 6.38 1.70 -4.01
CA ALA A 85 6.07 1.12 -5.32
C ALA A 85 5.89 2.20 -6.40
N ALA A 86 5.18 3.29 -6.09
CA ALA A 86 5.01 4.42 -6.99
C ALA A 86 6.36 5.02 -7.41
N VAL A 87 7.23 5.31 -6.44
CA VAL A 87 8.58 5.85 -6.69
C VAL A 87 9.40 4.90 -7.56
N LYS A 88 9.39 3.59 -7.26
CA LYS A 88 10.09 2.58 -8.05
C LYS A 88 9.60 2.52 -9.50
N GLU A 89 8.30 2.68 -9.70
CA GLU A 89 7.64 2.64 -11.01
C GLU A 89 7.53 4.03 -11.67
N LYS A 90 8.17 5.07 -11.11
CA LYS A 90 8.19 6.46 -11.61
C LYS A 90 6.79 7.09 -11.72
N MET A 91 5.90 6.73 -10.81
CA MET A 91 4.57 7.31 -10.64
C MET A 91 4.56 8.28 -9.45
N LYS A 92 3.66 9.26 -9.49
CA LYS A 92 3.35 10.09 -8.33
C LYS A 92 2.57 9.29 -7.30
N CYS A 93 2.62 9.72 -6.04
CA CYS A 93 1.80 9.12 -5.00
C CYS A 93 1.26 10.17 -4.03
N ILE A 94 -0.05 10.17 -3.85
CA ILE A 94 -0.75 11.01 -2.88
C ILE A 94 -1.30 10.12 -1.77
N LEU A 95 -1.03 10.53 -0.53
CA LEU A 95 -1.43 9.80 0.67
C LEU A 95 -2.51 10.58 1.40
N VAL A 96 -3.64 9.93 1.71
CA VAL A 96 -4.68 10.45 2.59
C VAL A 96 -4.55 9.75 3.94
N LEU A 97 -4.10 10.47 4.95
CA LEU A 97 -3.78 9.93 6.25
C LEU A 97 -4.83 10.31 7.29
N GLU A 98 -5.37 9.33 7.98
CA GLU A 98 -6.27 9.56 9.09
C GLU A 98 -5.50 9.78 10.39
N GLU A 99 -5.84 10.83 11.12
CA GLU A 99 -5.30 11.12 12.44
C GLU A 99 -6.35 11.71 13.38
N GLY A 100 -6.30 11.31 14.65
CA GLY A 100 -7.19 11.79 15.71
C GLY A 100 -6.58 12.92 16.56
N LEU A 101 -5.66 13.69 15.99
CA LEU A 101 -5.07 14.85 16.66
C LEU A 101 -6.00 16.06 16.53
N GLU A 102 -5.86 17.00 17.47
CA GLU A 102 -6.51 18.30 17.37
C GLU A 102 -6.00 19.06 16.13
N PRO A 103 -6.80 19.97 15.53
CA PRO A 103 -6.45 20.64 14.27
C PRO A 103 -5.09 21.36 14.26
N GLU A 104 -4.60 21.81 15.42
CA GLU A 104 -3.33 22.51 15.58
C GLU A 104 -2.14 21.58 15.84
N GLU A 105 -2.40 20.33 16.20
CA GLU A 105 -1.38 19.34 16.52
C GLU A 105 -0.90 18.63 15.26
N LYS A 106 0.42 18.45 15.16
CA LYS A 106 1.04 17.75 14.03
C LYS A 106 1.46 16.35 14.46
N PRO A 107 1.33 15.36 13.57
CA PRO A 107 1.86 14.03 13.80
C PRO A 107 3.36 14.09 14.11
N ASP A 108 3.80 13.22 15.01
CA ASP A 108 5.22 13.03 15.28
C ASP A 108 5.96 12.69 13.98
N PHE A 109 7.07 13.39 13.74
CA PHE A 109 7.87 13.23 12.52
C PHE A 109 8.81 12.01 12.62
N ASN A 110 8.23 10.82 12.72
CA ASN A 110 8.94 9.56 12.89
C ASN A 110 8.32 8.41 12.07
N GLY A 111 8.99 7.25 12.09
CA GLY A 111 8.46 6.02 11.51
C GLY A 111 8.06 6.14 10.04
N ASN A 112 6.89 5.61 9.69
CA ASN A 112 6.36 5.66 8.33
C ASN A 112 6.03 7.10 7.90
N TYR A 113 5.59 7.98 8.80
CA TYR A 113 5.31 9.37 8.47
C TYR A 113 6.57 10.09 7.96
N PHE A 114 7.69 9.95 8.69
CA PHE A 114 9.00 10.43 8.23
C PHE A 114 9.38 9.84 6.86
N LEU A 115 9.15 8.54 6.66
CA LEU A 115 9.46 7.87 5.39
C LEU A 115 8.63 8.41 4.22
N TYR A 116 7.41 8.88 4.42
CA TYR A 116 6.61 9.47 3.33
C TYR A 116 7.28 10.71 2.75
N HIS A 117 7.82 11.56 3.62
CA HIS A 117 8.54 12.75 3.21
C HIS A 117 9.91 12.42 2.62
N LEU A 118 10.63 11.47 3.23
CA LEU A 118 11.94 11.04 2.74
C LEU A 118 11.88 10.43 1.33
N LEU A 119 10.86 9.63 1.05
CA LEU A 119 10.66 9.00 -0.26
C LEU A 119 10.07 9.96 -1.31
N GLY A 120 9.61 11.15 -0.89
CA GLY A 120 9.07 12.16 -1.80
C GLY A 120 7.64 11.91 -2.24
N ALA A 121 6.72 11.67 -1.30
CA ALA A 121 5.28 11.69 -1.61
C ALA A 121 4.91 13.01 -2.31
N GLU A 122 4.09 12.92 -3.37
CA GLU A 122 3.61 14.08 -4.13
C GLU A 122 2.79 15.01 -3.23
N ASN A 123 1.94 14.41 -2.39
CA ASN A 123 1.21 15.13 -1.36
C ASN A 123 0.82 14.20 -0.20
N VAL A 124 0.73 14.77 0.99
CA VAL A 124 0.25 14.10 2.20
C VAL A 124 -0.88 14.93 2.78
N ILE A 125 -2.09 14.38 2.76
CA ILE A 125 -3.31 15.03 3.22
C ILE A 125 -3.68 14.36 4.53
N VAL A 126 -3.67 15.10 5.64
CA VAL A 126 -4.12 14.58 6.93
C VAL A 126 -5.58 14.95 7.14
N VAL A 127 -6.41 13.98 7.48
CA VAL A 127 -7.85 14.15 7.74
C VAL A 127 -8.23 13.67 9.14
N PRO A 128 -9.29 14.24 9.74
CA PRO A 128 -9.74 13.83 11.06
C PRO A 128 -10.15 12.36 11.11
N ASN A 129 -9.99 11.75 12.29
CA ASN A 129 -10.47 10.40 12.56
C ASN A 129 -12.00 10.28 12.37
N GLY A 130 -12.44 9.21 11.72
CA GLY A 130 -13.83 8.96 11.34
C GLY A 130 -14.20 9.50 9.96
N THR A 131 -13.25 10.07 9.22
CA THR A 131 -13.48 10.53 7.83
C THR A 131 -13.70 9.33 6.91
N ASP A 132 -14.63 9.43 5.96
CA ASP A 132 -14.75 8.46 4.89
C ASP A 132 -13.55 8.58 3.93
N LEU A 133 -12.53 7.75 4.19
CA LEU A 133 -11.29 7.75 3.42
C LEU A 133 -11.51 7.38 1.95
N MET A 134 -12.52 6.56 1.62
CA MET A 134 -12.82 6.23 0.23
C MET A 134 -13.38 7.43 -0.50
N GLU A 135 -14.34 8.14 0.12
CA GLU A 135 -14.89 9.37 -0.45
C GLU A 135 -13.79 10.42 -0.66
N GLU A 136 -12.90 10.59 0.33
CA GLU A 136 -11.80 11.54 0.26
C GLU A 136 -10.79 11.19 -0.84
N MET A 137 -10.38 9.93 -0.95
CA MET A 137 -9.51 9.49 -2.05
C MET A 137 -10.15 9.73 -3.42
N HIS A 138 -11.47 9.57 -3.56
CA HIS A 138 -12.18 9.87 -4.81
C HIS A 138 -12.26 11.38 -5.09
N LYS A 139 -12.37 12.23 -4.07
CA LYS A 139 -12.26 13.69 -4.23
C LYS A 139 -10.86 14.05 -4.74
N VAL A 140 -9.81 13.53 -4.12
CA VAL A 140 -8.42 13.73 -4.56
C VAL A 140 -8.23 13.24 -6.00
N ALA A 141 -8.77 12.08 -6.36
CA ALA A 141 -8.70 11.56 -7.72
C ALA A 141 -9.33 12.52 -8.74
N LYS A 142 -10.52 13.08 -8.44
CA LYS A 142 -11.15 14.09 -9.31
C LYS A 142 -10.26 15.31 -9.51
N GLU A 143 -9.58 15.79 -8.46
CA GLU A 143 -8.67 16.93 -8.56
C GLU A 143 -7.40 16.61 -9.37
N VAL A 144 -6.85 15.40 -9.24
CA VAL A 144 -5.74 14.92 -10.07
C VAL A 144 -6.14 14.87 -11.55
N SER A 145 -7.33 14.34 -11.84
CA SER A 145 -7.87 14.32 -13.21
C SER A 145 -8.12 15.70 -13.79
N LYS A 146 -8.63 16.66 -13.01
CA LYS A 146 -8.78 18.06 -13.45
C LYS A 146 -7.45 18.72 -13.81
N LYS A 147 -6.35 18.28 -13.19
CA LYS A 147 -4.98 18.73 -13.51
C LYS A 147 -4.37 17.99 -14.71
N GLY A 148 -5.13 17.15 -15.41
CA GLY A 148 -4.68 16.41 -16.60
C GLY A 148 -3.84 15.16 -16.30
N ASN A 149 -3.81 14.69 -15.06
CA ASN A 149 -3.11 13.46 -14.66
C ASN A 149 -4.11 12.29 -14.56
N THR A 150 -3.62 11.06 -14.61
CA THR A 150 -4.44 9.84 -14.58
C THR A 150 -4.33 9.15 -13.20
N PRO A 151 -5.28 9.37 -12.29
CA PRO A 151 -5.24 8.79 -10.94
C PRO A 151 -5.63 7.32 -10.94
N TYR A 152 -5.05 6.56 -10.00
CA TYR A 152 -5.47 5.21 -9.66
C TYR A 152 -5.63 5.09 -8.15
N VAL A 153 -6.86 4.81 -7.70
CA VAL A 153 -7.19 4.69 -6.26
C VAL A 153 -6.94 3.26 -5.80
N ILE A 154 -6.09 3.11 -4.78
CA ILE A 154 -5.84 1.87 -4.08
C ILE A 154 -6.57 1.93 -2.73
N PRO A 155 -7.61 1.11 -2.52
CA PRO A 155 -8.34 1.08 -1.25
C PRO A 155 -7.46 0.65 -0.08
N VAL A 156 -7.82 1.09 1.12
CA VAL A 156 -7.06 0.83 2.35
C VAL A 156 -6.71 -0.66 2.48
N GLY A 157 -5.41 -0.94 2.64
CA GLY A 157 -4.86 -2.29 2.80
C GLY A 157 -4.78 -3.12 1.50
N GLY A 158 -5.11 -2.52 0.35
CA GLY A 158 -5.17 -3.18 -0.96
C GLY A 158 -6.17 -4.34 -1.00
N SER A 159 -7.21 -4.29 -0.17
CA SER A 159 -8.13 -5.42 0.04
C SER A 159 -9.30 -5.49 -0.94
N ALA A 160 -9.49 -4.48 -1.80
CA ALA A 160 -10.53 -4.52 -2.81
C ALA A 160 -9.97 -4.95 -4.18
N CYS A 161 -10.77 -5.73 -4.89
CA CYS A 161 -10.60 -6.11 -6.29
C CYS A 161 -10.71 -4.85 -7.18
N PRO A 162 -10.01 -4.76 -8.34
CA PRO A 162 -10.33 -3.76 -9.36
C PRO A 162 -11.83 -3.82 -9.73
N ASP A 163 -12.41 -2.67 -10.08
CA ASP A 163 -13.84 -2.38 -10.25
C ASP A 163 -14.78 -3.53 -10.63
N LYS A 164 -16.01 -3.47 -10.11
CA LYS A 164 -17.10 -4.40 -10.49
C LYS A 164 -17.38 -4.42 -12.00
N ASP A 165 -17.03 -3.37 -12.74
CA ASP A 165 -17.20 -3.35 -14.20
C ASP A 165 -16.24 -4.32 -14.91
N THR A 166 -15.08 -4.62 -14.32
CA THR A 166 -14.19 -5.70 -14.76
C THR A 166 -14.70 -7.11 -14.40
N LEU A 167 -15.77 -7.24 -13.60
CA LEU A 167 -16.38 -8.54 -13.26
C LEU A 167 -17.50 -8.98 -14.22
N SER A 168 -17.95 -8.10 -15.13
CA SER A 168 -18.94 -8.45 -16.16
C SER A 168 -18.40 -9.40 -17.25
N SER A 169 -17.10 -9.70 -17.21
CA SER A 169 -16.40 -10.63 -18.11
C SER A 169 -15.81 -11.86 -17.41
N TRP A 170 -16.29 -12.22 -16.21
CA TRP A 170 -15.90 -13.44 -15.48
C TRP A 170 -16.97 -14.51 -15.48
#